data_AF-A0A958QXZ7-F1
#
_entry.id   AF-A0A958QXZ7-F1
#
_cell.length_a   1.000
_cell.length_b   1.000
_cell.length_c   1.000
_cell.angle_alpha   90.00
_cell.angle_beta   90.00
_cell.angle_gamma   90.00
#
_symmetry.space_group_name_H-M   'P 1'
#
loop_
_entity.id
_entity.type
_entity.pdbx_description
1 polymer ?
#
loop_
_entity_poly.entity_id
_entity_poly.type
_entity_poly.pdbx_seq_one_letter_code
_entity_poly.pdbx_strand_id
1 'polypeptide(L)'
;VVETQYLDADDQLTLHKHGYAGWHDQFNDDGDWTNRTYYDRRQQPVKIQIVVDFVDPKSQADQVGIQVGDILVSYDGKPIQDSSTLRMSTTAVLSVDEENEANDKASETIALVLIHEGEQLSFRVRRGLLGVITHDQAIKGEEKREEESETGEAAD
;
A
#
# COMPACT_ATOMS: atom_id res chain seq x y z
N VAL A 1 6.09 8.91 17.84
CA VAL A 1 6.68 8.49 16.55
C VAL A 1 7.74 7.45 16.83
N VAL A 2 7.74 6.36 16.07
CA VAL A 2 8.79 5.33 16.08
C VAL A 2 9.46 5.32 14.70
N GLU A 3 10.78 5.25 14.65
CA GLU A 3 11.55 5.32 13.42
C GLU A 3 12.34 4.03 13.18
N THR A 4 12.43 3.61 11.92
CA THR A 4 13.36 2.58 11.45
C THR A 4 14.17 3.13 10.28
N GLN A 5 15.48 2.88 10.29
CA GLN A 5 16.42 3.29 9.26
C GLN A 5 17.28 2.11 8.82
N TYR A 6 17.57 2.03 7.53
CA TYR A 6 18.54 1.11 6.95
C TYR A 6 19.85 1.85 6.71
N LEU A 7 20.89 1.37 7.37
CA LEU A 7 22.23 1.91 7.28
C LEU A 7 23.15 0.92 6.58
N ASP A 8 24.13 1.42 5.84
CA ASP A 8 25.24 0.62 5.33
C ASP A 8 26.33 0.42 6.40
N ALA A 9 27.47 -0.14 6.02
CA ALA A 9 28.58 -0.42 6.93
C ALA A 9 29.28 0.86 7.46
N ASP A 10 28.99 2.02 6.86
CA ASP A 10 29.56 3.32 7.21
C ASP A 10 28.51 4.24 7.89
N ASP A 11 27.45 3.64 8.44
CA ASP A 11 26.32 4.31 9.10
C ASP A 11 25.58 5.32 8.20
N GLN A 12 25.63 5.15 6.88
CA GLN A 12 24.92 6.02 5.93
C GLN A 12 23.58 5.40 5.51
N LEU A 13 22.56 6.25 5.32
CA LEU A 13 21.25 5.81 4.83
C LEU A 13 21.37 5.14 3.46
N THR A 14 20.88 3.91 3.39
CA THR A 14 20.91 3.11 2.18
C THR A 14 19.53 2.58 1.84
N LEU A 15 19.28 2.32 0.55
CA LEU A 15 17.99 1.78 0.13
C LEU A 15 17.92 0.29 0.47
N HIS A 16 16.84 -0.09 1.14
CA HIS A 16 16.40 -1.48 1.21
C HIS A 16 16.04 -2.01 -0.19
N LYS A 17 15.93 -3.34 -0.33
CA LYS A 17 15.56 -4.00 -1.60
C LYS A 17 14.24 -3.51 -2.21
N HIS A 18 13.36 -2.93 -1.39
CA HIS A 18 12.07 -2.37 -1.81
C HIS A 18 12.09 -0.84 -2.03
N GLY A 19 13.27 -0.23 -2.09
CA GLY A 19 13.45 1.13 -2.62
C GLY A 19 13.27 2.29 -1.64
N TYR A 20 13.18 2.03 -0.34
CA TYR A 20 13.17 3.05 0.73
C TYR A 20 14.33 2.82 1.72
N ALA A 21 14.79 3.88 2.37
CA ALA A 21 15.87 3.85 3.37
C ALA A 21 15.37 3.82 4.82
N GLY A 22 14.07 4.01 5.04
CA GLY A 22 13.48 3.95 6.37
C GLY A 22 12.01 4.32 6.35
N TRP A 23 11.39 4.30 7.53
CA TRP A 23 10.03 4.76 7.72
C TRP A 23 9.80 5.28 9.14
N HIS A 24 8.77 6.11 9.28
CA HIS A 24 8.27 6.61 10.56
C HIS A 24 6.84 6.12 10.78
N ASP A 25 6.58 5.51 11.93
CA ASP A 25 5.25 5.16 12.41
C ASP A 25 4.74 6.24 13.39
N GLN A 26 3.51 6.69 13.15
CA GLN A 26 2.80 7.67 13.95
C GLN A 26 1.69 6.98 14.75
N PHE A 27 1.44 7.48 15.95
CA PHE A 27 0.45 6.95 16.88
C PHE A 27 -0.33 8.12 17.50
N ASN A 28 -1.58 7.89 17.88
CA ASN A 28 -2.37 8.83 18.66
C ASN A 28 -2.00 8.77 20.17
N ASP A 29 -2.66 9.59 20.98
CA ASP A 29 -2.44 9.63 22.44
C ASP A 29 -2.81 8.33 23.15
N ASP A 30 -3.72 7.53 22.57
CA ASP A 30 -4.15 6.23 23.08
C ASP A 30 -3.16 5.09 22.72
N GLY A 31 -2.14 5.39 21.91
CA GLY A 31 -1.14 4.43 21.46
C GLY A 31 -1.58 3.61 20.24
N ASP A 32 -2.71 3.94 19.62
CA ASP A 32 -3.13 3.34 18.36
C ASP A 32 -2.32 3.93 17.21
N TRP A 33 -1.91 3.05 16.28
CA TRP A 33 -1.21 3.45 15.07
C TRP A 33 -2.13 4.29 14.18
N THR A 34 -1.61 5.39 13.64
CA THR A 34 -2.37 6.33 12.80
C THR A 34 -1.87 6.39 11.36
N ASN A 35 -0.56 6.35 11.15
CA ASN A 35 0.04 6.48 9.81
C ASN A 35 1.48 6.00 9.76
N ARG A 36 1.94 5.61 8.57
CA ARG A 36 3.34 5.38 8.24
C ARG A 36 3.79 6.27 7.08
N THR A 37 5.02 6.76 7.16
CA THR A 37 5.66 7.49 6.05
C THR A 37 7.01 6.87 5.75
N TYR A 38 7.26 6.55 4.47
CA TYR A 38 8.51 5.95 4.01
C TYR A 38 9.42 7.04 3.46
N TYR A 39 10.74 6.85 3.59
CA TYR A 39 11.73 7.85 3.18
C TYR A 39 12.81 7.25 2.29
N ASP A 40 13.35 8.04 1.37
CA ASP A 40 14.54 7.69 0.61
C ASP A 40 15.85 7.97 1.40
N ARG A 41 17.00 7.73 0.75
CA ARG A 41 18.33 8.00 1.33
C ARG A 41 18.61 9.47 1.64
N ARG A 42 17.79 10.39 1.10
CA ARG A 42 17.87 11.84 1.29
C ARG A 42 16.88 12.31 2.36
N GLN A 43 16.24 11.37 3.08
CA GLN A 43 15.16 11.63 4.04
C GLN A 43 13.94 12.34 3.43
N GLN A 44 13.68 12.11 2.13
CA GLN A 44 12.51 12.64 1.45
C GLN A 44 11.39 11.60 1.47
N PRO A 45 10.13 12.01 1.77
CA PRO A 45 9.01 11.09 1.70
C PRO A 45 8.88 10.46 0.32
N VAL A 46 8.72 9.14 0.27
CA VAL A 46 8.47 8.39 -0.96
C VAL A 46 7.07 7.80 -0.95
N LYS A 47 6.43 7.79 -2.12
CA LYS A 47 5.19 7.04 -2.31
C LYS A 47 5.51 5.56 -2.38
N ILE A 48 4.63 4.74 -1.82
CA ILE A 48 4.70 3.29 -1.87
C ILE A 48 3.47 2.73 -2.58
N GLN A 49 3.64 1.56 -3.18
CA GLN A 49 2.59 0.72 -3.73
C GLN A 49 2.63 -0.65 -3.05
N ILE A 50 1.48 -1.33 -3.01
CA ILE A 50 1.33 -2.60 -2.29
C ILE A 50 1.27 -3.72 -3.30
N VAL A 51 2.36 -4.45 -3.42
CA VAL A 51 2.53 -5.48 -4.45
C VAL A 51 2.21 -6.85 -3.86
N VAL A 52 1.43 -7.66 -4.56
CA VAL A 52 1.12 -9.04 -4.19
C VAL A 52 2.34 -9.93 -4.47
N ASP A 53 2.86 -10.58 -3.44
CA ASP A 53 3.96 -11.55 -3.54
C ASP A 53 3.47 -12.99 -3.66
N PHE A 54 2.33 -13.26 -3.03
CA PHE A 54 1.77 -14.61 -2.97
C PHE A 54 0.25 -14.55 -2.80
N VAL A 55 -0.42 -15.51 -3.42
CA VAL A 55 -1.86 -15.73 -3.31
C VAL A 55 -2.07 -17.13 -2.75
N ASP A 56 -2.78 -17.22 -1.63
CA ASP A 56 -3.09 -18.50 -1.00
C ASP A 56 -4.10 -19.28 -1.86
N PRO A 57 -3.80 -20.53 -2.27
CA PRO A 57 -4.73 -21.33 -3.06
C PRO A 57 -6.10 -21.48 -2.39
N LYS A 58 -7.17 -21.36 -3.17
CA LYS A 58 -8.58 -21.39 -2.73
C LYS A 58 -9.00 -20.21 -1.86
N SER A 59 -8.12 -19.25 -1.60
CA SER A 59 -8.49 -18.01 -0.94
C SER A 59 -9.47 -17.19 -1.78
N GLN A 60 -9.97 -16.12 -1.20
CA GLN A 60 -10.80 -15.17 -1.92
C GLN A 60 -10.04 -14.50 -3.07
N ALA A 61 -8.78 -14.14 -2.85
CA ALA A 61 -7.91 -13.57 -3.87
C ALA A 61 -7.74 -14.52 -5.06
N ASP A 62 -7.50 -15.80 -4.79
CA ASP A 62 -7.42 -16.85 -5.83
C ASP A 62 -8.75 -16.98 -6.60
N GLN A 63 -9.88 -17.00 -5.89
CA GLN A 63 -11.21 -17.15 -6.50
C GLN A 63 -11.60 -15.99 -7.43
N VAL A 64 -11.14 -14.77 -7.14
CA VAL A 64 -11.40 -13.60 -8.00
C VAL A 64 -10.29 -13.36 -9.03
N GLY A 65 -9.23 -14.18 -9.03
CA GLY A 65 -8.17 -14.14 -10.03
C GLY A 65 -7.08 -13.11 -9.78
N ILE A 66 -6.85 -12.70 -8.53
CA ILE A 66 -5.70 -11.88 -8.15
C ILE A 66 -4.42 -12.69 -8.39
N GLN A 67 -3.37 -12.03 -8.84
CA GLN A 67 -2.10 -12.65 -9.19
C GLN A 67 -0.92 -11.98 -8.49
N VAL A 68 0.20 -12.72 -8.43
CA VAL A 68 1.48 -12.16 -8.01
C VAL A 68 1.88 -11.05 -8.97
N GLY A 69 2.30 -9.90 -8.43
CA GLY A 69 2.62 -8.68 -9.19
C GLY A 69 1.47 -7.67 -9.23
N ASP A 70 0.26 -8.05 -8.85
CA ASP A 70 -0.85 -7.09 -8.74
C ASP A 70 -0.54 -6.02 -7.70
N ILE A 71 -0.95 -4.79 -8.02
CA ILE A 71 -0.80 -3.65 -7.11
C ILE A 71 -2.16 -3.34 -6.49
N LEU A 72 -2.30 -3.54 -5.19
CA LEU A 72 -3.55 -3.22 -4.48
C LEU A 72 -3.66 -1.70 -4.28
N VAL A 73 -4.81 -1.14 -4.66
CA VAL A 73 -5.04 0.32 -4.66
C VAL A 73 -6.03 0.73 -3.58
N SER A 74 -7.19 0.08 -3.53
CA SER A 74 -8.22 0.39 -2.53
C SER A 74 -9.03 -0.83 -2.15
N TYR A 75 -9.54 -0.82 -0.92
CA TYR A 75 -10.40 -1.85 -0.37
C TYR A 75 -11.54 -1.17 0.38
N ASP A 76 -12.78 -1.53 0.06
CA ASP A 76 -13.98 -0.88 0.61
C ASP A 76 -14.02 0.63 0.35
N GLY A 77 -13.54 1.05 -0.84
CA GLY A 77 -13.42 2.46 -1.23
C GLY A 77 -12.33 3.24 -0.48
N LYS A 78 -11.59 2.61 0.45
CA LYS A 78 -10.50 3.24 1.19
C LYS A 78 -9.16 2.94 0.52
N PRO A 79 -8.30 3.95 0.28
CA PRO A 79 -6.97 3.73 -0.25
C PRO A 79 -6.14 2.80 0.65
N ILE A 80 -5.39 1.90 0.05
CA ILE A 80 -4.42 1.07 0.74
C ILE A 80 -3.05 1.77 0.60
N GLN A 81 -2.60 2.41 1.67
CA GLN A 81 -1.37 3.21 1.66
C GLN A 81 -0.13 2.38 2.00
N ASP A 82 -0.30 1.32 2.78
CA ASP A 82 0.74 0.40 3.22
C ASP A 82 0.12 -0.96 3.58
N SER A 83 0.98 -1.97 3.74
CA SER A 83 0.60 -3.32 4.19
C SER A 83 -0.11 -3.32 5.55
N SER A 84 0.21 -2.37 6.44
CA SER A 84 -0.46 -2.20 7.74
C SER A 84 -1.93 -1.82 7.59
N THR A 85 -2.23 -0.87 6.69
CA THR A 85 -3.57 -0.38 6.38
C THR A 85 -4.44 -1.49 5.78
N LEU A 86 -3.87 -2.30 4.88
CA LEU A 86 -4.55 -3.48 4.33
C LEU A 86 -4.89 -4.47 5.44
N ARG A 87 -3.92 -4.78 6.30
CA ARG A 87 -4.11 -5.71 7.42
C ARG A 87 -5.22 -5.22 8.33
N MET A 88 -5.18 -3.97 8.78
CA MET A 88 -6.22 -3.37 9.64
C MET A 88 -7.60 -3.43 8.99
N SER A 89 -7.70 -3.08 7.70
CA SER A 89 -8.96 -3.08 6.97
C SER A 89 -9.58 -4.46 6.80
N THR A 90 -8.75 -5.49 6.68
CA THR A 90 -9.20 -6.89 6.51
C THR A 90 -9.44 -7.61 7.84
N THR A 91 -8.74 -7.24 8.92
CA THR A 91 -8.91 -7.87 10.25
C THR A 91 -9.96 -7.22 11.14
N ALA A 92 -10.36 -5.96 10.89
CA ALA A 92 -11.37 -5.26 11.69
C ALA A 92 -12.74 -5.97 11.76
N VAL A 93 -13.00 -6.93 10.86
CA VAL A 93 -14.21 -7.77 10.85
C VAL A 93 -14.19 -8.87 11.92
N LEU A 94 -13.00 -9.23 12.44
CA LEU A 94 -12.84 -10.31 13.41
C LEU A 94 -12.94 -9.87 14.87
N SER A 95 -12.97 -8.56 15.15
CA SER A 95 -12.85 -7.99 16.50
C SER A 95 -14.14 -7.37 17.05
N VAL A 96 -15.30 -7.77 16.56
CA VAL A 96 -16.59 -7.32 17.11
C VAL A 96 -17.29 -8.52 17.75
N ASP A 97 -17.55 -8.42 19.05
CA ASP A 97 -18.32 -9.37 19.88
C ASP A 97 -19.81 -9.45 19.46
N GLU A 98 -20.09 -9.66 18.17
CA GLU A 98 -21.46 -9.76 17.63
C GLU A 98 -21.68 -11.14 17.02
N GLU A 99 -21.76 -12.12 17.91
CA GLU A 99 -22.13 -13.52 17.63
C GLU A 99 -23.52 -13.68 16.96
N ASN A 100 -24.28 -12.59 16.75
CA ASN A 100 -25.58 -12.58 16.09
C ASN A 100 -25.72 -11.67 14.85
N GLU A 101 -24.78 -10.74 14.56
CA GLU A 101 -24.77 -9.94 13.30
C GLU A 101 -23.65 -10.37 12.32
N ALA A 102 -22.71 -11.21 12.78
CA ALA A 102 -21.58 -11.70 11.98
C ALA A 102 -22.00 -12.46 10.69
N ASN A 103 -23.23 -12.96 10.61
CA ASN A 103 -23.69 -13.72 9.45
C ASN A 103 -24.11 -12.82 8.25
N ASP A 104 -24.51 -11.57 8.50
CA ASP A 104 -24.95 -10.65 7.45
C ASP A 104 -23.78 -9.76 6.94
N LYS A 105 -22.91 -9.30 7.84
CA LYS A 105 -21.72 -8.50 7.50
C LYS A 105 -20.62 -9.29 6.77
N ALA A 106 -20.44 -10.58 7.09
CA ALA A 106 -19.49 -11.45 6.38
C ALA A 106 -19.97 -11.82 4.95
N SER A 107 -21.26 -11.67 4.70
CA SER A 107 -21.89 -11.85 3.38
C SER A 107 -21.81 -10.58 2.52
N GLU A 108 -21.47 -9.44 3.13
CA GLU A 108 -21.30 -8.17 2.43
C GLU A 108 -20.08 -8.22 1.50
N THR A 109 -20.33 -8.02 0.21
CA THR A 109 -19.27 -7.85 -0.78
C THR A 109 -18.95 -6.38 -0.96
N ILE A 110 -17.66 -6.07 -0.95
CA ILE A 110 -17.09 -4.74 -1.11
C ILE A 110 -16.19 -4.70 -2.34
N ALA A 111 -15.90 -3.49 -2.81
CA ALA A 111 -14.98 -3.30 -3.92
C ALA A 111 -13.53 -3.43 -3.46
N LEU A 112 -12.76 -4.25 -4.18
CA LEU A 112 -11.30 -4.26 -4.16
C LEU A 112 -10.82 -3.76 -5.51
N VAL A 113 -10.04 -2.69 -5.51
CA VAL A 113 -9.44 -2.11 -6.70
C VAL A 113 -7.95 -2.42 -6.71
N LEU A 114 -7.45 -2.90 -7.83
CA LEU A 114 -6.04 -3.19 -8.05
C LEU A 114 -5.60 -2.74 -9.44
N ILE A 115 -4.30 -2.71 -9.67
CA ILE A 115 -3.69 -2.56 -11.00
C ILE A 115 -3.03 -3.89 -11.36
N HIS A 116 -3.39 -4.42 -12.53
CA HIS A 116 -2.79 -5.61 -13.14
C HIS A 116 -2.25 -5.21 -14.52
N GLU A 117 -0.96 -5.41 -14.76
CA GLU A 117 -0.30 -5.05 -16.03
C GLU A 117 -0.54 -3.60 -16.49
N GLY A 118 -0.75 -2.67 -15.54
CA GLY A 118 -1.02 -1.26 -15.82
C GLY A 118 -2.50 -0.90 -15.99
N GLU A 119 -3.40 -1.88 -16.01
CA GLU A 119 -4.85 -1.67 -16.07
C GLU A 119 -5.50 -1.75 -14.70
N GLN A 120 -6.42 -0.82 -14.42
CA GLN A 120 -7.15 -0.82 -13.16
C GLN A 120 -8.32 -1.81 -13.22
N LEU A 121 -8.28 -2.83 -12.36
CA LEU A 121 -9.32 -3.83 -12.20
C LEU A 121 -10.11 -3.59 -10.92
N SER A 122 -11.38 -3.98 -10.93
CA SER A 122 -12.28 -3.89 -9.78
C SER A 122 -13.00 -5.21 -9.55
N PHE A 123 -12.82 -5.77 -8.36
CA PHE A 123 -13.38 -7.04 -7.94
C PHE A 123 -14.36 -6.85 -6.80
N ARG A 124 -15.38 -7.71 -6.73
CA ARG A 124 -16.24 -7.82 -5.55
C ARG A 124 -15.73 -8.96 -4.67
N VAL A 125 -15.31 -8.62 -3.45
CA VAL A 125 -14.81 -9.55 -2.45
C VAL A 125 -15.65 -9.42 -1.19
N ARG A 126 -15.93 -10.53 -0.51
CA ARG A 126 -16.43 -10.54 0.86
C ARG A 126 -15.48 -9.78 1.77
N ARG A 127 -16.05 -9.02 2.71
CA ARG A 127 -15.28 -8.35 3.75
C ARG A 127 -14.49 -9.38 4.57
N GLY A 128 -13.19 -9.13 4.76
CA GLY A 128 -12.32 -9.96 5.59
C GLY A 128 -10.97 -10.22 4.93
N LEU A 129 -10.31 -11.29 5.36
CA LEU A 129 -9.00 -11.71 4.83
C LEU A 129 -9.11 -12.05 3.34
N LEU A 130 -8.21 -11.49 2.54
CA LEU A 130 -8.14 -11.76 1.10
C LEU A 130 -7.36 -13.05 0.78
N GLY A 131 -6.39 -13.42 1.63
CA GLY A 131 -5.47 -14.54 1.38
C GLY A 131 -4.31 -14.15 0.47
N VAL A 132 -3.71 -12.97 0.71
CA VAL A 132 -2.53 -12.49 0.01
C VAL A 132 -1.39 -12.18 0.98
N ILE A 133 -0.16 -12.39 0.53
CA ILE A 133 1.04 -11.81 1.14
C ILE A 133 1.48 -10.65 0.25
N THR A 134 1.85 -9.52 0.85
CA THR A 134 2.22 -8.29 0.15
C THR A 134 3.49 -7.69 0.73
N HIS A 135 4.15 -6.84 -0.06
CA HIS A 135 5.20 -5.94 0.41
C HIS A 135 4.93 -4.50 -0.02
N ASP A 136 5.51 -3.57 0.74
CA ASP A 136 5.50 -2.16 0.40
C ASP A 136 6.68 -1.86 -0.53
N GLN A 137 6.40 -1.37 -1.73
CA GLN A 137 7.41 -1.06 -2.73
C GLN A 137 7.43 0.44 -2.98
N ALA A 138 8.59 1.09 -2.84
CA ALA A 138 8.74 2.50 -3.18
C ALA A 138 8.57 2.69 -4.69
N ILE A 139 7.75 3.67 -5.06
CA ILE A 139 7.58 4.13 -6.44
C ILE A 139 8.57 5.28 -6.62
N LYS A 140 9.46 5.18 -7.61
CA LYS A 140 10.27 6.32 -8.02
C LYS A 140 9.30 7.40 -8.51
N GLY A 141 9.33 8.57 -7.88
CA GLY A 141 8.59 9.71 -8.40
C GLY A 141 8.98 9.90 -9.87
N GLU A 142 7.98 10.08 -10.73
CA GLU A 142 8.24 10.66 -12.05
C GLU A 142 9.03 11.94 -11.77
N GLU A 143 10.31 11.99 -12.17
CA GLU A 143 11.00 13.25 -12.31
C GLU A 143 10.07 14.09 -13.16
N LYS A 144 9.50 15.15 -12.57
CA LYS A 144 8.85 16.17 -13.38
C LYS A 144 9.84 16.48 -14.48
N ARG A 145 9.49 16.16 -15.73
CA ARG A 145 10.09 16.86 -16.86
C ARG A 145 9.79 18.32 -16.57
N GLU A 146 10.78 19.02 -16.03
CA GLU A 146 10.86 20.46 -16.19
C GLU A 146 10.90 20.63 -17.70
N GLU A 147 9.76 21.04 -18.26
CA GLU A 147 9.74 21.62 -19.58
C GLU A 147 10.58 22.91 -19.48
N GLU A 148 11.87 22.75 -19.77
CA GLU A 148 12.72 23.83 -20.25
C GLU A 148 12.02 24.44 -21.46
N SER A 149 11.23 25.49 -21.22
CA SER A 149 10.86 26.45 -22.26
C SER A 149 11.97 27.49 -22.36
N GLU A 150 13.16 27.04 -22.78
CA GLU A 150 14.18 27.93 -23.32
C GLU A 150 13.86 28.24 -24.79
N THR A 151 13.55 29.52 -25.01
CA THR A 151 14.02 30.35 -26.14
C THR A 151 13.41 30.22 -27.54
N GLY A 152 13.24 31.40 -28.13
CA GLY A 152 12.81 31.67 -29.52
C GLY A 152 12.04 32.99 -29.55
N GLU A 153 12.65 34.14 -29.25
CA GLU A 153 13.29 35.02 -30.25
C GLU A 153 12.35 35.46 -31.39
N ALA A 154 12.01 36.75 -31.44
CA ALA A 154 12.38 37.64 -32.55
C ALA A 154 11.83 39.05 -32.32
N ALA A 155 12.73 40.02 -32.50
CA ALA A 155 12.41 41.42 -32.73
C ALA A 155 11.69 41.61 -34.08
N ASP A 156 10.75 42.56 -34.12
CA ASP A 156 10.73 43.69 -35.08
C ASP A 156 9.82 44.80 -34.51
#